data_AF-A0A7S2X2Q4-F1
#
_entry.id   AF-A0A7S2X2Q4-F1
#
_cell.length_a   1.000
_cell.length_b   1.000
_cell.length_c   1.000
_cell.angle_alpha   90.00
_cell.angle_beta   90.00
_cell.angle_gamma   90.00
#
_symmetry.space_group_name_H-M   'P 1'
#
loop_
_entity.id
_entity.type
_entity.pdbx_description
1 polymer ?
#
loop_
_entity_poly.entity_id
_entity_poly.type
_entity_poly.pdbx_seq_one_letter_code
_entity_poly.pdbx_strand_id
1 'polypeptide(L)'
;GVYGVLGAFGSPTATFLEALEKTSKALRDAASRMRPQTYRMRPPRIIKEGEPLAAYELSASLGELIVATVSSGEFRGEARVFSCVLPDGRCVLVTDGHVMMAHLAVGDAAELDWVIPTADIVTHDWEGLVATLTVLRRCGGLPISQKVVAFHTERDVSEFIEALSASGDGCALSPCPVPLLTFSSMD
;
A
#
# COMPACT_ATOMS: atom_id res chain seq x y z
N GLY A 1 59.00 1.81 35.10
CA GLY A 1 57.73 1.48 35.77
C GLY A 1 56.62 1.58 34.75
N VAL A 2 55.83 0.52 34.64
CA VAL A 2 54.75 0.35 33.67
C VAL A 2 53.44 0.85 34.29
N TYR A 3 52.75 1.75 33.61
CA TYR A 3 51.32 2.08 33.75
C TYR A 3 50.89 2.49 32.33
N GLY A 4 50.04 1.80 31.58
CA GLY A 4 48.82 1.09 31.96
C GLY A 4 47.61 1.91 31.48
N VAL A 5 47.44 2.07 30.16
CA VAL A 5 46.22 2.68 29.58
C VAL A 5 45.17 1.57 29.47
N LEU A 6 44.33 1.45 30.50
CA LEU A 6 43.13 0.61 30.45
C LEU A 6 42.08 1.29 29.59
N GLY A 7 41.65 0.59 28.55
CA GLY A 7 40.60 1.03 27.64
C GLY A 7 39.23 1.10 28.32
N ALA A 8 38.50 2.15 28.02
CA ALA A 8 37.06 2.21 28.21
C ALA A 8 36.39 1.86 26.87
N PHE A 9 36.18 0.57 26.62
CA PHE A 9 35.21 0.12 25.63
C PHE A 9 33.81 0.37 26.21
N GLY A 10 33.29 1.59 25.98
CA GLY A 10 31.87 1.87 26.15
C GLY A 10 31.10 1.05 25.12
N SER A 11 30.43 0.00 25.58
CA SER A 11 29.78 -1.00 24.74
C SER A 11 28.65 -0.39 23.88
N PRO A 12 28.61 -0.62 22.55
CA PRO A 12 27.53 -0.14 21.67
C PRO A 12 26.16 -0.83 21.91
N THR A 13 26.10 -1.76 22.86
CA THR A 13 24.90 -2.54 23.22
C THR A 13 23.82 -1.74 23.95
N ALA A 14 24.16 -0.67 24.67
CA ALA A 14 23.16 0.12 25.40
C ALA A 14 22.20 0.87 24.45
N THR A 15 22.73 1.45 23.38
CA THR A 15 21.96 2.14 22.34
C THR A 15 21.06 1.20 21.52
N PHE A 16 21.49 -0.05 21.32
CA PHE A 16 20.69 -1.06 20.62
C PHE A 16 19.46 -1.51 21.44
N LEU A 17 19.62 -1.61 22.76
CA LEU A 17 18.51 -1.98 23.66
C LEU A 17 17.48 -0.85 23.75
N GLU A 18 17.89 0.42 23.81
CA GLU A 18 16.95 1.55 23.78
C GLU A 18 16.19 1.66 22.45
N ALA A 19 16.84 1.34 21.32
CA ALA A 19 16.19 1.31 20.01
C ALA A 19 15.16 0.17 19.90
N LEU A 20 15.47 -1.01 20.44
CA LEU A 20 14.54 -2.14 20.55
C LEU A 20 13.34 -1.81 21.45
N GLU A 21 13.56 -1.11 22.55
CA GLU A 21 12.49 -0.74 23.45
C GLU A 21 11.55 0.31 22.83
N LYS A 22 12.10 1.30 22.12
CA LYS A 22 11.33 2.31 21.38
C LYS A 22 10.52 1.71 20.22
N THR A 23 11.09 0.76 19.48
CA THR A 23 10.35 0.04 18.42
C THR A 23 9.23 -0.82 18.98
N SER A 24 9.44 -1.48 20.13
CA SER A 24 8.39 -2.27 20.78
C SER A 24 7.21 -1.40 21.26
N LYS A 25 7.48 -0.19 21.75
CA LYS A 25 6.47 0.76 22.19
C LYS A 25 5.71 1.36 21.01
N ALA A 26 6.40 1.70 19.92
CA ALA A 26 5.77 2.17 18.68
C ALA A 26 4.85 1.09 18.06
N LEU A 27 5.29 -0.17 18.06
CA LEU A 27 4.46 -1.31 17.62
C LEU A 27 3.26 -1.54 18.55
N ARG A 28 3.44 -1.41 19.87
CA ARG A 28 2.36 -1.55 20.86
C ARG A 28 1.35 -0.41 20.79
N ASP A 29 1.80 0.83 20.53
CA ASP A 29 0.94 2.00 20.36
C ASP A 29 0.23 2.02 19.00
N ALA A 30 0.83 1.43 17.96
CA ALA A 30 0.14 1.17 16.70
C ALA A 30 -0.93 0.06 16.87
N ALA A 31 -0.60 -0.99 17.62
CA ALA A 31 -1.52 -2.09 17.91
C ALA A 31 -2.71 -1.68 18.81
N SER A 32 -2.52 -0.71 19.72
CA SER A 32 -3.60 -0.25 20.62
C SER A 32 -4.61 0.68 19.93
N ARG A 33 -4.23 1.30 18.80
CA ARG A 33 -5.14 2.10 17.95
C ARG A 33 -6.01 1.25 17.03
N MET A 34 -5.64 -0.01 16.82
CA MET A 34 -6.49 -0.98 16.13
C MET A 34 -7.58 -1.47 17.09
N ARG A 35 -8.86 -1.36 16.67
CA ARG A 35 -10.01 -1.78 17.50
C ARG A 35 -9.82 -3.23 18.00
N PRO A 36 -9.82 -3.50 19.32
CA PRO A 36 -9.40 -4.80 19.88
C PRO A 36 -10.34 -5.98 19.62
N GLN A 37 -11.52 -5.77 19.03
CA GLN A 37 -12.57 -6.79 18.97
C GLN A 37 -12.65 -7.52 17.62
N THR A 38 -12.17 -6.94 16.52
CA THR A 38 -12.27 -7.54 15.18
C THR A 38 -11.05 -8.38 14.76
N TYR A 39 -9.93 -8.33 15.50
CA TYR A 39 -8.65 -8.96 15.10
C TYR A 39 -8.18 -10.11 16.01
N ARG A 40 -9.09 -10.83 16.66
CA ARG A 40 -8.70 -12.08 17.37
C ARG A 40 -8.48 -13.26 16.41
N MET A 41 -8.86 -13.11 15.15
CA MET A 41 -8.70 -14.10 14.10
C MET A 41 -7.58 -13.65 13.17
N ARG A 42 -6.62 -14.55 12.92
CA ARG A 42 -5.56 -14.35 11.93
C ARG A 42 -6.20 -14.43 10.54
N PRO A 43 -6.10 -13.39 9.68
CA PRO A 43 -6.59 -13.47 8.31
C PRO A 43 -6.06 -14.70 7.57
N PRO A 44 -6.85 -15.30 6.67
CA PRO A 44 -6.40 -16.44 5.89
C PRO A 44 -5.22 -16.04 5.01
N ARG A 45 -4.17 -16.87 4.98
CA ARG A 45 -3.10 -16.73 3.99
C ARG A 45 -3.44 -17.55 2.75
N ILE A 46 -3.16 -17.02 1.57
CA ILE A 46 -3.23 -17.78 0.32
C ILE A 46 -1.95 -18.62 0.19
N ILE A 47 -2.11 -19.90 -0.14
CA ILE A 47 -1.00 -20.81 -0.44
C ILE A 47 -1.07 -21.08 -1.94
N LYS A 48 -0.05 -20.66 -2.68
CA LYS A 48 0.09 -20.94 -4.10
C LYS A 48 0.69 -22.33 -4.30
N GLU A 49 0.14 -23.10 -5.22
CA GLU A 49 0.62 -24.44 -5.53
C GLU A 49 1.97 -24.36 -6.27
N GLY A 50 2.98 -25.08 -5.78
CA GLY A 50 4.32 -25.12 -6.37
C GLY A 50 5.30 -24.03 -5.90
N GLU A 51 4.87 -23.06 -5.10
CA GLU A 51 5.75 -22.06 -4.49
C GLU A 51 6.16 -22.45 -3.06
N PRO A 52 7.39 -22.10 -2.62
CA PRO A 52 7.79 -22.30 -1.24
C PRO A 52 6.88 -21.48 -0.31
N LEU A 53 6.53 -22.07 0.83
CA LEU A 53 5.65 -21.45 1.81
C LEU A 53 6.33 -20.19 2.38
N ALA A 54 5.85 -19.01 1.98
CA ALA A 54 6.36 -17.74 2.48
C ALA A 54 6.09 -17.56 3.98
N ALA A 55 6.93 -16.75 4.63
CA ALA A 55 6.66 -16.29 5.99
C ALA A 55 5.32 -15.55 6.03
N TYR A 56 4.56 -15.75 7.10
CA TYR A 56 3.26 -15.10 7.20
C TYR A 56 3.43 -13.61 7.45
N GLU A 57 2.75 -12.82 6.62
CA GLU A 57 2.68 -11.38 6.75
C GLU A 57 1.23 -10.93 6.91
N LEU A 58 0.96 -10.11 7.94
CA LEU A 58 -0.39 -9.65 8.24
C LEU A 58 -0.93 -8.73 7.14
N SER A 59 -0.10 -7.79 6.69
CA SER A 59 -0.36 -6.87 5.57
C SER A 59 -0.80 -7.65 4.32
N ALA A 60 -0.01 -8.63 3.91
CA ALA A 60 -0.30 -9.48 2.76
C ALA A 60 -1.63 -10.21 2.91
N SER A 61 -1.83 -10.90 4.05
CA SER A 61 -3.05 -11.69 4.29
C SER A 61 -4.31 -10.82 4.37
N LEU A 62 -4.18 -9.60 4.90
CA LEU A 62 -5.26 -8.63 4.96
C LEU A 62 -5.56 -8.05 3.57
N GLY A 63 -4.53 -7.77 2.77
CA GLY A 63 -4.69 -7.39 1.37
C GLY A 63 -5.45 -8.44 0.57
N GLU A 64 -5.08 -9.72 0.72
CA GLU A 64 -5.77 -10.84 0.07
C GLU A 64 -7.23 -10.96 0.52
N LEU A 65 -7.49 -10.79 1.83
CA LEU A 65 -8.85 -10.79 2.35
C LEU A 65 -9.67 -9.66 1.72
N ILE A 66 -9.11 -8.44 1.65
CA ILE A 66 -9.78 -7.29 1.03
C ILE A 66 -10.10 -7.61 -0.43
N VAL A 67 -9.11 -8.05 -1.22
CA VAL A 67 -9.32 -8.44 -2.62
C VAL A 67 -10.42 -9.48 -2.73
N ALA A 68 -10.39 -10.54 -1.91
CA ALA A 68 -11.42 -11.57 -1.92
C ALA A 68 -12.81 -11.00 -1.60
N THR A 69 -12.93 -10.08 -0.65
CA THR A 69 -14.20 -9.43 -0.30
C THR A 69 -14.72 -8.50 -1.38
N VAL A 70 -13.83 -7.82 -2.12
CA VAL A 70 -14.22 -6.90 -3.20
C VAL A 70 -14.22 -7.54 -4.59
N SER A 71 -13.85 -8.82 -4.71
CA SER A 71 -13.63 -9.57 -5.98
C SER A 71 -14.85 -9.76 -6.90
N SER A 72 -15.91 -8.97 -6.71
CA SER A 72 -17.10 -8.94 -7.56
C SER A 72 -17.06 -7.76 -8.55
N GLY A 73 -17.81 -7.87 -9.65
CA GLY A 73 -17.96 -6.78 -10.60
C GLY A 73 -16.64 -6.39 -11.27
N GLU A 74 -16.19 -5.15 -11.04
CA GLU A 74 -15.05 -4.52 -11.69
C GLU A 74 -13.68 -5.07 -11.24
N PHE A 75 -13.58 -5.64 -10.03
CA PHE A 75 -12.32 -6.17 -9.47
C PHE A 75 -12.15 -7.68 -9.67
N ARG A 76 -12.99 -8.28 -10.52
CA ARG A 76 -13.03 -9.73 -10.67
C ARG A 76 -11.76 -10.24 -11.36
N GLY A 77 -11.04 -11.10 -10.66
CA GLY A 77 -9.84 -11.76 -11.19
C GLY A 77 -8.55 -10.94 -11.05
N GLU A 78 -8.60 -9.82 -10.34
CA GLU A 78 -7.39 -9.07 -9.99
C GLU A 78 -6.56 -9.82 -8.97
N ALA A 79 -5.25 -9.91 -9.20
CA ALA A 79 -4.31 -10.38 -8.20
C ALA A 79 -3.75 -9.20 -7.40
N ARG A 80 -3.49 -9.44 -6.13
CA ARG A 80 -2.74 -8.52 -5.29
C ARG A 80 -1.27 -8.52 -5.69
N VAL A 81 -0.73 -7.33 -5.97
CA VAL A 81 0.70 -7.08 -6.17
C VAL A 81 1.33 -6.64 -4.85
N PHE A 82 0.69 -5.67 -4.17
CA PHE A 82 1.19 -5.10 -2.93
C PHE A 82 0.06 -4.76 -1.97
N SER A 83 0.35 -4.78 -0.68
CA SER A 83 -0.56 -4.34 0.37
C SER A 83 0.20 -3.88 1.61
N CYS A 84 -0.21 -2.79 2.22
CA CYS A 84 0.37 -2.30 3.46
C CYS A 84 -0.71 -1.70 4.37
N VAL A 85 -0.59 -1.97 5.67
CA VAL A 85 -1.43 -1.33 6.70
C VAL A 85 -0.77 -0.03 7.11
N LEU A 86 -1.53 1.05 7.06
CA LEU A 86 -1.08 2.42 7.28
C LEU A 86 -1.21 2.83 8.76
N PRO A 87 -0.54 3.93 9.18
CA PRO A 87 -0.55 4.39 10.57
C PRO A 87 -1.93 4.77 11.12
N ASP A 88 -2.89 5.06 10.26
CA ASP A 88 -4.27 5.38 10.61
C ASP A 88 -5.18 4.15 10.68
N GLY A 89 -4.64 2.95 10.45
CA GLY A 89 -5.36 1.68 10.47
C GLY A 89 -6.05 1.32 9.17
N ARG A 90 -5.90 2.12 8.11
CA ARG A 90 -6.35 1.77 6.75
C ARG A 90 -5.34 0.87 6.06
N CYS A 91 -5.73 0.28 4.95
CA CYS A 91 -4.90 -0.55 4.10
C CYS A 91 -4.82 0.07 2.71
N VAL A 92 -3.61 0.29 2.22
CA VAL A 92 -3.38 0.56 0.80
C VAL A 92 -3.07 -0.75 0.08
N LEU A 93 -3.68 -0.94 -1.07
CA LEU A 93 -3.57 -2.13 -1.90
C LEU A 93 -3.22 -1.71 -3.33
N VAL A 94 -2.28 -2.42 -3.94
CA VAL A 94 -2.03 -2.37 -5.38
C VAL A 94 -2.37 -3.74 -5.96
N THR A 95 -3.24 -3.75 -6.94
CA THR A 95 -3.57 -4.92 -7.76
C THR A 95 -3.02 -4.73 -9.16
N ASP A 96 -3.23 -5.71 -10.03
CA ASP A 96 -2.81 -5.63 -11.43
C ASP A 96 -3.43 -4.44 -12.18
N GLY A 97 -4.63 -4.01 -11.79
CA GLY A 97 -5.40 -2.97 -12.48
C GLY A 97 -5.72 -1.71 -11.67
N HIS A 98 -5.60 -1.76 -10.33
CA HIS A 98 -6.08 -0.70 -9.46
C HIS A 98 -5.18 -0.45 -8.26
N VAL A 99 -5.23 0.79 -7.78
CA VAL A 99 -4.74 1.19 -6.47
C VAL A 99 -5.96 1.55 -5.62
N MET A 100 -6.04 0.95 -4.45
CA MET A 100 -7.19 1.09 -3.57
C MET A 100 -6.75 1.49 -2.17
N MET A 101 -7.57 2.32 -1.53
CA MET A 101 -7.52 2.53 -0.09
C MET A 101 -8.77 1.92 0.51
N ALA A 102 -8.56 1.07 1.50
CA ALA A 102 -9.63 0.30 2.11
C ALA A 102 -9.48 0.30 3.63
N HIS A 103 -10.59 0.07 4.31
CA HIS A 103 -10.58 -0.21 5.74
C HIS A 103 -11.54 -1.35 6.04
N LEU A 104 -11.23 -2.12 7.09
CA LEU A 104 -12.10 -3.21 7.53
C LEU A 104 -13.24 -2.65 8.37
N ALA A 105 -14.46 -2.81 7.88
CA ALA A 105 -15.68 -2.47 8.57
C ALA A 105 -16.06 -3.56 9.59
N VAL A 106 -17.08 -3.27 10.40
CA VAL A 106 -17.59 -4.22 11.39
C VAL A 106 -18.33 -5.35 10.66
N GLY A 107 -17.88 -6.60 10.82
CA GLY A 107 -18.51 -7.78 10.21
C GLY A 107 -17.78 -8.35 8.99
N ASP A 108 -16.45 -8.21 8.93
CA ASP A 108 -15.57 -8.74 7.88
C ASP A 108 -15.82 -8.18 6.45
N ALA A 109 -16.64 -7.14 6.32
CA ALA A 109 -16.78 -6.39 5.09
C ALA A 109 -15.63 -5.38 4.96
N ALA A 110 -15.01 -5.30 3.78
CA ALA A 110 -14.08 -4.23 3.44
C ALA A 110 -14.85 -3.07 2.81
N GLU A 111 -14.61 -1.85 3.29
CA GLU A 111 -15.11 -0.62 2.67
C GLU A 111 -13.96 0.08 1.93
N LEU A 112 -14.22 0.52 0.71
CA LEU A 112 -13.26 1.21 -0.15
C LEU A 112 -13.42 2.72 0.02
N ASP A 113 -12.39 3.39 0.53
CA ASP A 113 -12.34 4.86 0.66
C ASP A 113 -12.22 5.52 -0.72
N TRP A 114 -11.38 4.94 -1.56
CA TRP A 114 -11.19 5.33 -2.95
C TRP A 114 -10.51 4.22 -3.75
N VAL A 115 -10.75 4.26 -5.05
CA VAL A 115 -10.20 3.34 -6.04
C VAL A 115 -9.70 4.18 -7.21
N ILE A 116 -8.52 3.85 -7.71
CA ILE A 116 -7.90 4.50 -8.86
C ILE A 116 -7.40 3.42 -9.81
N PRO A 117 -7.86 3.38 -11.07
CA PRO A 117 -7.22 2.54 -12.09
C PRO A 117 -5.75 2.91 -12.23
N THR A 118 -4.86 1.93 -12.30
CA THR A 118 -3.41 2.17 -12.45
C THR A 118 -3.11 2.96 -13.73
N ALA A 119 -3.90 2.73 -14.79
CA ALA A 119 -3.86 3.49 -16.04
C ALA A 119 -4.20 4.98 -15.93
N ASP A 120 -4.82 5.42 -14.83
CA ASP A 120 -5.16 6.84 -14.60
C ASP A 120 -4.10 7.57 -13.77
N ILE A 121 -3.07 6.87 -13.28
CA ILE A 121 -1.95 7.46 -12.54
C ILE A 121 -0.92 8.00 -13.54
N VAL A 122 -0.75 9.32 -13.57
CA VAL A 122 0.19 10.00 -14.49
C VAL A 122 1.60 10.01 -13.95
N THR A 123 1.70 10.39 -12.68
CA THR A 123 2.97 10.46 -11.96
C THR A 123 2.73 10.02 -10.53
N HIS A 124 3.78 9.43 -9.97
CA HIS A 124 3.89 9.18 -8.56
C HIS A 124 5.23 9.75 -8.11
N ASP A 125 5.23 10.36 -6.93
CA ASP A 125 6.44 10.89 -6.30
C ASP A 125 6.39 10.54 -4.81
N TRP A 126 7.53 10.56 -4.14
CA TRP A 126 7.58 10.29 -2.72
C TRP A 126 8.67 11.11 -2.01
N GLU A 127 8.34 11.56 -0.81
CA GLU A 127 9.25 12.29 0.07
C GLU A 127 9.18 11.68 1.48
N GLY A 128 10.29 11.05 1.90
CA GLY A 128 10.37 10.35 3.17
C GLY A 128 9.35 9.21 3.28
N LEU A 129 8.34 9.38 4.15
CA LEU A 129 7.31 8.36 4.40
C LEU A 129 6.01 8.60 3.63
N VAL A 130 5.99 9.56 2.71
CA VAL A 130 4.76 10.01 2.05
C VAL A 130 4.88 9.80 0.55
N ALA A 131 3.97 9.01 -0.02
CA ALA A 131 3.81 8.90 -1.46
C ALA A 131 2.64 9.77 -1.93
N THR A 132 2.83 10.46 -3.05
CA THR A 132 1.82 11.27 -3.72
C THR A 132 1.54 10.72 -5.10
N LEU A 133 0.28 10.38 -5.38
CA LEU A 133 -0.20 9.94 -6.68
C LEU A 133 -0.92 11.09 -7.37
N THR A 134 -0.54 11.39 -8.60
CA THR A 134 -1.23 12.36 -9.46
C THR A 134 -2.07 11.61 -10.47
N VAL A 135 -3.39 11.83 -10.44
CA VAL A 135 -4.39 11.03 -11.15
C VAL A 135 -5.19 11.89 -12.11
N LEU A 136 -5.34 11.42 -13.35
CA LEU A 136 -6.26 12.03 -14.32
C LEU A 136 -7.68 11.57 -14.07
N ARG A 137 -8.62 12.51 -13.94
CA ARG A 137 -10.04 12.20 -14.01
C ARG A 137 -10.53 12.33 -15.44
N ARG A 138 -11.08 11.24 -16.00
CA ARG A 138 -11.59 11.18 -17.38
C ARG A 138 -12.92 11.94 -17.62
N CYS A 139 -13.28 12.91 -16.79
CA CYS A 139 -14.51 13.68 -16.93
C CYS A 139 -14.23 15.08 -17.51
N GLY A 140 -14.37 15.22 -18.83
CA GLY A 140 -14.73 16.49 -19.50
C GLY A 140 -13.80 17.71 -19.35
N GLY A 141 -12.53 17.51 -18.98
CA GLY A 141 -11.50 18.56 -18.82
C GLY A 141 -10.18 17.95 -18.32
N LEU A 142 -9.27 18.75 -17.73
CA LEU A 142 -8.12 18.24 -16.95
C LEU A 142 -8.38 18.30 -15.43
N PRO A 143 -9.33 17.55 -14.82
CA PRO A 143 -9.37 17.42 -13.38
C PRO A 143 -8.24 16.48 -12.94
N ILE A 144 -7.09 17.06 -12.62
CA ILE A 144 -6.03 16.37 -11.91
C ILE A 144 -6.44 16.28 -10.44
N SER A 145 -6.42 15.08 -9.87
CA SER A 145 -6.59 14.87 -8.43
C SER A 145 -5.34 14.25 -7.85
N GLN A 146 -4.97 14.67 -6.64
CA GLN A 146 -3.85 14.08 -5.92
C GLN A 146 -4.36 13.19 -4.79
N LYS A 147 -3.73 12.02 -4.62
CA LYS A 147 -3.89 11.17 -3.45
C LYS A 147 -2.58 11.08 -2.72
N VAL A 148 -2.65 11.18 -1.40
CA VAL A 148 -1.48 11.13 -0.53
C VAL A 148 -1.62 9.92 0.38
N VAL A 149 -0.55 9.12 0.45
CA VAL A 149 -0.48 7.91 1.27
C VAL A 149 0.74 8.03 2.19
N ALA A 150 0.51 7.96 3.50
CA ALA A 150 1.56 8.03 4.50
C ALA A 150 1.84 6.66 5.09
N PHE A 151 3.09 6.20 5.00
CA PHE A 151 3.52 4.86 5.37
C PHE A 151 4.24 4.85 6.73
N HIS A 152 4.46 3.64 7.26
CA HIS A 152 5.24 3.44 8.49
C HIS A 152 6.74 3.52 8.26
N THR A 153 7.21 3.01 7.12
CA THR A 153 8.64 2.92 6.81
C THR A 153 8.93 3.33 5.37
N GLU A 154 10.13 3.83 5.11
CA GLU A 154 10.58 4.16 3.75
C GLU A 154 10.65 2.91 2.86
N ARG A 155 10.84 1.74 3.47
CA ARG A 155 10.79 0.46 2.78
C ARG A 155 9.40 0.21 2.19
N ASP A 156 8.35 0.43 2.97
CA ASP A 156 6.96 0.24 2.49
C ASP A 156 6.63 1.20 1.34
N VAL A 157 7.13 2.44 1.40
CA VAL A 157 6.99 3.41 0.31
C VAL A 157 7.71 2.91 -0.93
N SER A 158 8.96 2.47 -0.79
CA SER A 158 9.76 1.96 -1.91
C SER A 158 9.10 0.75 -2.58
N GLU A 159 8.63 -0.23 -1.78
CA GLU A 159 7.94 -1.42 -2.29
C GLU A 159 6.60 -1.05 -2.96
N PHE A 160 5.89 -0.05 -2.42
CA PHE A 160 4.67 0.47 -3.03
C PHE A 160 4.94 1.11 -4.40
N ILE A 161 5.96 1.97 -4.52
CA ILE A 161 6.33 2.61 -5.79
C ILE A 161 6.80 1.59 -6.82
N GLU A 162 7.57 0.58 -6.40
CA GLU A 162 7.98 -0.53 -7.25
C GLU A 162 6.77 -1.32 -7.76
N ALA A 163 5.79 -1.61 -6.89
CA ALA A 163 4.56 -2.29 -7.27
C ALA A 163 3.72 -1.49 -8.27
N LEU A 164 3.63 -0.16 -8.11
CA LEU A 164 2.96 0.71 -9.09
C LEU A 164 3.64 0.66 -10.46
N SER A 165 4.98 0.65 -10.47
CA SER A 165 5.77 0.58 -11.69
C SER A 165 5.59 -0.77 -12.39
N ALA A 166 5.57 -1.87 -11.63
CA ALA A 166 5.35 -3.21 -12.16
C ALA A 166 3.94 -3.43 -12.72
N SER A 167 2.92 -2.81 -12.11
CA SER A 167 1.53 -2.90 -12.59
C SER A 167 1.27 -2.03 -13.83
N GLY A 168 1.99 -0.91 -13.98
CA GLY A 168 1.82 0.03 -15.11
C GLY A 168 2.19 -0.54 -16.49
N ASP A 169 3.08 -1.53 -16.55
CA ASP A 169 3.55 -2.13 -17.82
C ASP A 169 2.57 -3.16 -18.41
N GLY A 170 1.50 -3.53 -17.69
CA GLY A 170 0.58 -4.60 -18.07
C GLY A 170 -0.57 -4.21 -19.01
N CYS A 171 -0.77 -2.91 -19.32
CA CYS A 171 -1.94 -2.45 -20.08
C CYS A 171 -1.58 -1.51 -21.24
N ALA A 172 -0.82 -2.02 -22.20
CA ALA A 172 -0.94 -1.55 -23.59
C ALA A 172 -2.24 -2.09 -24.22
N LEU A 173 -3.39 -1.61 -23.75
CA LEU A 173 -4.68 -1.88 -24.40
C LEU A 173 -5.25 -0.59 -24.99
N SER A 174 -5.11 -0.51 -26.31
CA SER A 174 -6.01 0.11 -27.28
C SER A 174 -6.37 1.59 -27.05
N PRO A 175 -5.90 2.53 -27.90
CA PRO A 175 -6.41 3.89 -27.87
C PRO A 175 -7.91 3.86 -28.12
N CYS A 176 -8.69 4.30 -27.13
CA CYS A 176 -10.11 4.56 -27.32
C CYS A 176 -10.24 5.56 -28.48
N PRO A 177 -11.08 5.30 -29.51
CA PRO A 177 -11.29 6.24 -30.58
C PRO A 177 -11.91 7.51 -29.98
N VAL A 178 -11.13 8.58 -29.94
CA VAL A 178 -11.63 9.91 -29.58
C VAL A 178 -12.73 10.26 -30.58
N PRO A 179 -13.97 10.54 -30.14
CA PRO A 179 -14.99 11.01 -31.06
C PRO A 179 -14.53 12.35 -31.63
N LEU A 180 -14.25 12.36 -32.93
CA LEU A 180 -13.97 13.55 -33.73
C LEU A 180 -15.19 14.47 -33.63
N LEU A 181 -15.06 15.55 -32.84
CA LEU A 181 -16.02 16.65 -32.83
C LEU A 181 -15.99 17.31 -34.21
N THR A 182 -16.96 16.96 -35.04
CA THR A 182 -17.24 17.66 -36.29
C THR A 182 -17.99 18.93 -35.93
N PHE A 183 -17.30 20.08 -36.05
CA PHE A 183 -17.98 21.38 -36.04
C PHE A 183 -18.73 21.53 -37.37
N SER A 184 -20.03 21.30 -37.35
CA SER A 184 -20.92 21.77 -38.40
C SER A 184 -21.06 23.29 -38.28
N SER A 185 -20.34 24.02 -39.13
CA SER A 185 -20.63 25.42 -39.44
C SER A 185 -22.03 25.51 -40.01
N MET A 186 -22.94 26.23 -39.35
CA MET A 186 -24.20 26.67 -39.93
C MET A 186 -24.03 28.10 -40.42
N ASP A 187 -24.30 28.29 -41.71
CA ASP A 187 -24.49 29.58 -42.39
C ASP A 187 -25.65 30.40 -41.78
#